data_AF-A0A1E4TFA8-F1
#
_entry.id   AF-A0A1E4TFA8-F1
#
_cell.length_a   1.000
_cell.length_b   1.000
_cell.length_c   1.000
_cell.angle_alpha   90.00
_cell.angle_beta   90.00
_cell.angle_gamma   90.00
#
_symmetry.space_group_name_H-M   'P 1'
#
loop_
_entity.id
_entity.type
_entity.pdbx_description
1 polymer ?
#
loop_
_entity_poly.entity_id
_entity_poly.type
_entity_poly.pdbx_seq_one_letter_code
_entity_poly.pdbx_strand_id
1 'polypeptide(L)'
;IPVMIHWNQPGHKVYMTGTFTGWRRMIRLSAADNGFSAIVNLPPGIHRIRFVVDNELRCSDALPTATDSMGNLVNYIQQAKSDSATHNPPVRHKSLPPGMHRRSSNPHSPGASGEYDDDGYEIYEDTEEVAPKVYTTEIPDIFLDPDAADKYIAEDYPTPPGLPPHLETVILNTNSTEKDDSSVLPIPNHVILNHLATTSIKHNVLAVATVNRYARKYVTQVLYAPL
;
A
#
# COMPACT_ATOMS: atom_id res chain seq x y z
N ILE A 1 -21.85 5.26 4.49
CA ILE A 1 -22.13 4.51 3.25
C ILE A 1 -22.22 3.03 3.63
N PRO A 2 -23.34 2.33 3.34
CA PRO A 2 -23.47 0.90 3.63
C PRO A 2 -22.57 0.10 2.67
N VAL A 3 -21.66 -0.69 3.23
CA VAL A 3 -20.70 -1.52 2.50
C VAL A 3 -20.92 -2.98 2.86
N MET A 4 -21.10 -3.82 1.86
CA MET A 4 -21.15 -5.27 2.05
C MET A 4 -19.74 -5.83 2.09
N ILE A 5 -19.38 -6.46 3.20
CA ILE A 5 -18.06 -7.05 3.41
C ILE A 5 -18.21 -8.56 3.47
N HIS A 6 -17.38 -9.25 2.68
CA HIS A 6 -17.42 -10.70 2.54
C HIS A 6 -16.17 -11.37 3.12
N TRP A 7 -16.38 -12.57 3.66
CA TRP A 7 -15.36 -13.52 4.05
C TRP A 7 -15.62 -14.84 3.33
N ASN A 8 -14.73 -15.19 2.40
CA ASN A 8 -14.92 -16.32 1.48
C ASN A 8 -14.05 -17.53 1.84
N GLN A 9 -13.28 -17.43 2.94
CA GLN A 9 -12.43 -18.52 3.43
C GLN A 9 -13.18 -19.39 4.45
N PRO A 10 -12.68 -20.60 4.77
CA PRO A 10 -13.28 -21.47 5.78
C PRO A 10 -13.35 -20.82 7.18
N GLY A 11 -14.38 -21.16 7.94
CA GLY A 11 -14.57 -20.76 9.33
C GLY A 11 -15.98 -21.12 9.85
N HIS A 12 -16.14 -21.31 11.15
CA HIS A 12 -17.45 -21.59 11.76
C HIS A 12 -18.10 -20.35 12.37
N LYS A 13 -17.31 -19.52 13.06
CA LYS A 13 -17.75 -18.25 13.62
C LYS A 13 -16.84 -17.14 13.13
N VAL A 14 -17.39 -16.30 12.26
CA VAL A 14 -16.68 -15.17 11.66
C VAL A 14 -17.22 -13.87 12.25
N TYR A 15 -16.30 -13.07 12.77
CA TYR A 15 -16.54 -11.71 13.19
C TYR A 15 -15.57 -10.77 12.48
N MET A 16 -15.86 -9.48 12.51
CA MET A 16 -14.99 -8.42 12.01
C MET A 16 -14.88 -7.30 13.04
N THR A 17 -13.68 -6.74 13.15
CA THR A 17 -13.36 -5.54 13.94
C THR A 17 -12.53 -4.59 13.09
N GLY A 18 -12.55 -3.30 13.39
CA GLY A 18 -11.80 -2.31 12.62
C GLY A 18 -11.77 -0.94 13.27
N THR A 19 -11.25 0.04 12.54
CA THR A 19 -11.17 1.44 12.97
C THR A 19 -12.54 2.00 13.35
N PHE A 20 -13.58 1.70 12.58
CA PHE A 20 -14.96 2.13 12.85
C PHE A 20 -15.60 1.47 14.09
N THR A 21 -15.04 0.37 14.61
CA THR A 21 -15.45 -0.23 15.89
C THR A 21 -14.52 0.14 17.05
N GLY A 22 -13.53 1.02 16.80
CA GLY A 22 -12.47 1.34 17.75
C GLY A 22 -11.64 0.12 18.16
N TRP A 23 -11.57 -0.92 17.31
CA TRP A 23 -10.91 -2.20 17.54
C TRP A 23 -11.41 -3.04 18.72
N ARG A 24 -12.33 -2.52 19.54
CA ARG A 24 -12.81 -3.14 20.78
C ARG A 24 -14.08 -3.95 20.58
N ARG A 25 -14.90 -3.57 19.59
CA ARG A 25 -16.17 -4.24 19.30
C ARG A 25 -16.04 -5.11 18.08
N MET A 26 -16.69 -6.26 18.13
CA MET A 26 -16.77 -7.22 17.04
C MET A 26 -18.18 -7.23 16.44
N ILE A 27 -18.26 -7.23 15.12
CA ILE A 27 -19.49 -7.41 14.36
C ILE A 27 -19.52 -8.84 13.84
N ARG A 28 -20.55 -9.61 14.17
CA ARG A 28 -20.71 -10.98 13.68
C ARG A 28 -21.15 -10.96 12.21
N LEU A 29 -20.50 -11.76 11.37
CA LEU A 29 -20.93 -11.97 10.00
C LEU A 29 -21.96 -13.11 9.94
N SER A 30 -22.94 -12.95 9.04
CA SER A 30 -23.97 -13.93 8.77
C SER A 30 -23.54 -14.85 7.63
N ALA A 31 -23.98 -16.11 7.65
CA ALA A 31 -23.74 -17.03 6.53
C ALA A 31 -24.37 -16.48 5.24
N ALA A 32 -23.66 -16.64 4.13
CA ALA A 32 -24.05 -16.25 2.78
C ALA A 32 -23.67 -17.37 1.79
N ASP A 33 -24.10 -17.26 0.54
CA ASP A 33 -23.96 -18.32 -0.47
C ASP A 33 -22.53 -18.88 -0.58
N ASN A 34 -21.52 -18.01 -0.56
CA ASN A 34 -20.10 -18.37 -0.62
C ASN A 34 -19.32 -17.84 0.60
N GLY A 35 -19.78 -18.17 1.81
CA GLY A 35 -19.05 -17.90 3.05
C GLY A 35 -19.86 -17.06 4.04
N PHE A 36 -19.31 -15.92 4.46
CA PHE A 36 -19.94 -15.05 5.44
C PHE A 36 -19.96 -13.60 4.96
N SER A 37 -20.99 -12.83 5.34
CA SER A 37 -21.07 -11.41 5.00
C SER A 37 -21.74 -10.57 6.09
N ALA A 38 -21.43 -9.28 6.10
CA ALA A 38 -22.13 -8.29 6.88
C ALA A 38 -22.15 -6.96 6.13
N ILE A 39 -23.24 -6.20 6.30
CA ILE A 39 -23.32 -4.81 5.84
C ILE A 39 -22.90 -3.91 6.98
N VAL A 40 -21.91 -3.06 6.74
CA VAL A 40 -21.41 -2.08 7.71
C VAL A 40 -21.46 -0.68 7.12
N ASN A 41 -21.94 0.27 7.92
CA ASN A 41 -21.92 1.67 7.54
C ASN A 41 -20.53 2.25 7.80
N LEU A 42 -19.80 2.51 6.72
CA LEU A 42 -18.49 3.15 6.76
C LEU A 42 -18.62 4.62 6.34
N PRO A 43 -18.13 5.58 7.14
CA PRO A 43 -17.90 6.94 6.68
C PRO A 43 -16.94 6.95 5.48
N PRO A 44 -16.87 8.03 4.68
CA PRO A 44 -15.82 8.19 3.70
C PRO A 44 -14.41 8.15 4.34
N GLY A 45 -13.42 7.73 3.58
CA GLY A 45 -12.03 7.56 4.00
C GLY A 45 -11.59 6.09 4.13
N ILE A 46 -10.40 5.90 4.68
CA ILE A 46 -9.74 4.59 4.81
C ILE A 46 -10.08 3.93 6.15
N HIS A 47 -10.63 2.71 6.07
CA HIS A 47 -10.96 1.89 7.23
C HIS A 47 -10.10 0.65 7.27
N ARG A 48 -9.37 0.46 8.37
CA ARG A 48 -8.58 -0.77 8.59
C ARG A 48 -9.42 -1.78 9.34
N ILE A 49 -9.35 -3.04 8.95
CA ILE A 49 -10.15 -4.12 9.52
C ILE A 49 -9.33 -5.40 9.73
N ARG A 50 -9.83 -6.25 10.63
CA ARG A 50 -9.42 -7.65 10.80
C ARG A 50 -10.64 -8.53 10.99
N PHE A 51 -10.54 -9.78 10.55
CA PHE A 51 -11.52 -10.81 10.84
C PHE A 51 -11.08 -11.60 12.06
N VAL A 52 -12.05 -12.07 12.84
CA VAL A 52 -11.85 -13.03 13.92
C VAL A 52 -12.61 -14.28 13.52
N VAL A 53 -11.86 -15.32 13.17
CA VAL A 53 -12.39 -16.57 12.65
C VAL A 53 -12.01 -17.66 13.63
N ASP A 54 -13.01 -18.28 14.26
CA ASP A 54 -12.80 -19.35 15.23
C ASP A 54 -11.77 -18.96 16.32
N ASN A 55 -11.90 -17.73 16.82
CA ASN A 55 -11.07 -17.07 17.82
C ASN A 55 -9.66 -16.65 17.36
N GLU A 56 -9.33 -16.80 16.08
CA GLU A 56 -8.07 -16.33 15.50
C GLU A 56 -8.23 -15.04 14.69
N LEU A 57 -7.32 -14.09 14.86
CA LEU A 57 -7.27 -12.88 14.03
C LEU A 57 -6.68 -13.21 12.66
N ARG A 58 -7.42 -12.90 11.60
CA ARG A 58 -7.04 -13.18 10.21
C ARG A 58 -7.30 -11.98 9.29
N CYS A 59 -6.61 -11.99 8.16
CA CYS A 59 -6.89 -11.13 7.01
C CYS A 59 -7.59 -11.96 5.92
N SER A 60 -8.51 -11.34 5.19
CA SER A 60 -9.16 -11.91 4.02
C SER A 60 -8.22 -11.78 2.82
N ASP A 61 -8.07 -12.85 2.04
CA ASP A 61 -7.30 -12.83 0.78
C ASP A 61 -8.02 -12.03 -0.32
N ALA A 62 -9.33 -11.81 -0.16
CA ALA A 62 -10.15 -11.08 -1.13
C ALA A 62 -10.11 -9.56 -0.94
N LEU A 63 -9.45 -9.08 0.12
CA LEU A 63 -9.34 -7.66 0.43
C LEU A 63 -7.88 -7.23 0.44
N PRO A 64 -7.59 -5.99 0.01
CA PRO A 64 -6.22 -5.51 0.02
C PRO A 64 -5.71 -5.42 1.47
N THR A 65 -4.40 -5.62 1.64
CA THR A 65 -3.73 -5.60 2.95
C THR A 65 -2.76 -4.45 3.06
N ALA A 66 -2.65 -3.90 4.27
CA ALA A 66 -1.66 -2.90 4.63
C ALA A 66 -1.12 -3.19 6.03
N THR A 67 -0.05 -2.52 6.43
CA THR A 67 0.44 -2.54 7.80
C THR A 67 -0.06 -1.34 8.59
N ASP A 68 -0.47 -1.56 9.84
CA ASP A 68 -0.76 -0.46 10.76
C ASP A 68 0.53 0.15 11.35
N SER A 69 0.38 1.19 12.19
CA SER A 69 1.50 1.86 12.86
C SER A 69 2.26 0.97 13.85
N MET A 70 1.67 -0.16 14.25
CA MET A 70 2.27 -1.14 15.14
C MET A 70 2.89 -2.33 14.38
N GLY A 71 2.90 -2.30 13.04
CA GLY A 71 3.47 -3.36 12.20
C GLY A 71 2.56 -4.58 12.03
N ASN A 72 1.30 -4.49 12.42
CA ASN A 72 0.32 -5.55 12.23
C ASN A 72 -0.25 -5.53 10.81
N LEU A 73 -0.28 -6.69 10.15
CA LEU A 73 -0.99 -6.85 8.88
C LEU A 73 -2.50 -6.77 9.10
N VAL A 74 -3.18 -5.91 8.35
CA VAL A 74 -4.64 -5.69 8.40
C VAL A 74 -5.17 -5.60 6.98
N ASN A 75 -6.45 -5.89 6.76
CA ASN A 75 -7.10 -5.48 5.52
C ASN A 75 -7.49 -3.99 5.61
N TYR A 76 -7.64 -3.33 4.46
CA TYR A 76 -8.22 -1.98 4.41
C TYR A 76 -9.34 -1.87 3.37
N ILE A 77 -10.25 -0.94 3.61
CA ILE A 77 -11.37 -0.58 2.73
C ILE A 77 -11.36 0.93 2.59
N GLN A 78 -11.36 1.42 1.35
CA GLN A 78 -11.55 2.84 1.05
C GLN A 78 -13.01 3.10 0.69
N GLN A 79 -13.57 4.20 1.19
CA GLN A 79 -14.88 4.68 0.81
C GLN A 79 -14.74 6.10 0.25
N ALA A 80 -15.08 6.29 -1.01
CA ALA A 80 -15.06 7.61 -1.65
C ALA A 80 -16.08 8.56 -0.98
N LYS A 81 -15.76 9.85 -0.94
CA LYS A 81 -16.77 10.89 -0.64
C LYS A 81 -17.69 10.99 -1.85
N SER A 82 -19.00 10.83 -1.63
CA SER A 82 -19.98 10.99 -2.70
C SER A 82 -20.27 12.49 -2.91
N ASP A 83 -19.64 13.12 -3.89
CA ASP A 83 -20.11 14.40 -4.38
C ASP A 83 -21.37 14.17 -5.22
N SER A 84 -22.51 14.63 -4.70
CA SER A 84 -23.80 14.45 -5.37
C SER A 84 -23.90 15.36 -6.60
N ALA A 85 -23.77 14.78 -7.80
CA ALA A 85 -24.67 14.93 -8.94
C ALA A 85 -23.92 14.76 -10.28
N THR A 86 -23.92 13.55 -10.85
CA THR A 86 -24.33 13.33 -12.25
C THR A 86 -24.81 11.90 -12.38
N HIS A 87 -26.05 11.78 -12.84
CA HIS A 87 -26.77 10.54 -13.06
C HIS A 87 -26.09 9.73 -14.17
N ASN A 88 -25.50 8.57 -13.85
CA ASN A 88 -25.32 7.49 -14.82
C ASN A 88 -25.76 6.17 -14.15
N PRO A 89 -26.58 5.34 -14.82
CA PRO A 89 -27.10 4.11 -14.24
C PRO A 89 -25.97 3.08 -14.01
N PRO A 90 -26.16 2.14 -13.07
CA PRO A 90 -25.10 1.22 -12.66
C PRO A 90 -24.76 0.28 -13.82
N VAL A 91 -23.53 0.37 -14.33
CA VAL A 91 -22.95 -0.64 -15.21
C VAL A 91 -22.77 -1.92 -14.39
N ARG A 92 -23.70 -2.87 -14.56
CA ARG A 92 -23.48 -4.26 -14.16
C ARG A 92 -22.23 -4.76 -14.89
N HIS A 93 -21.11 -4.90 -14.18
CA HIS A 93 -19.96 -5.65 -14.70
C HIS A 93 -20.36 -7.12 -14.81
N LYS A 94 -20.92 -7.48 -15.97
CA LYS A 94 -20.96 -8.87 -16.43
C LYS A 94 -19.51 -9.29 -16.67
N SER A 95 -19.14 -10.41 -16.07
CA SER A 95 -17.99 -11.22 -16.46
C SER A 95 -17.94 -11.36 -17.99
N LEU A 96 -16.80 -11.02 -18.60
CA LEU A 96 -16.58 -11.22 -20.04
C LEU A 96 -15.39 -12.15 -20.29
N PRO A 97 -15.56 -13.17 -21.17
CA PRO A 97 -14.52 -14.10 -21.60
C PRO A 97 -13.68 -13.49 -22.76
N PRO A 98 -12.58 -14.15 -23.20
CA PRO A 98 -11.59 -13.53 -24.07
C PRO A 98 -12.03 -13.55 -25.54
N GLY A 99 -12.05 -12.39 -26.19
CA GLY A 99 -12.44 -12.26 -27.59
C GLY A 99 -12.57 -10.82 -28.07
N MET A 100 -11.51 -10.35 -28.72
CA MET A 100 -11.37 -9.14 -29.53
C MET A 100 -12.63 -8.75 -30.33
N HIS A 101 -13.10 -7.50 -30.21
CA HIS A 101 -13.44 -6.65 -31.37
C HIS A 101 -13.59 -5.18 -31.00
N ARG A 102 -12.80 -4.38 -31.72
CA ARG A 102 -12.79 -2.92 -31.87
C ARG A 102 -14.17 -2.28 -31.89
N ARG A 103 -14.29 -1.11 -31.25
CA ARG A 103 -15.12 -0.04 -31.78
C ARG A 103 -14.38 1.30 -31.66
N SER A 104 -14.02 1.80 -32.83
CA SER A 104 -13.35 3.07 -33.09
C SER A 104 -14.34 4.24 -33.07
N SER A 105 -13.95 5.35 -32.43
CA SER A 105 -14.24 6.76 -32.78
C SER A 105 -13.87 7.61 -31.54
N ASN A 106 -13.16 8.73 -31.55
CA ASN A 106 -12.40 9.52 -32.52
C ASN A 106 -11.49 10.44 -31.65
N PRO A 107 -10.46 11.11 -32.20
CA PRO A 107 -9.33 11.66 -31.43
C PRO A 107 -9.62 13.08 -30.96
N HIS A 108 -9.40 13.40 -29.67
CA HIS A 108 -9.17 14.77 -29.20
C HIS A 108 -8.01 14.78 -28.18
N SER A 109 -6.99 15.53 -28.58
CA SER A 109 -5.79 16.11 -27.95
C SER A 109 -5.35 15.78 -26.50
N PRO A 110 -4.03 15.81 -26.24
CA PRO A 110 -3.42 15.39 -24.99
C PRO A 110 -3.48 16.49 -23.93
N GLY A 111 -4.03 16.17 -22.77
CA GLY A 111 -4.00 17.02 -21.59
C GLY A 111 -4.03 16.11 -20.37
N ALA A 112 -2.85 15.79 -19.86
CA ALA A 112 -2.70 15.04 -18.62
C ALA A 112 -3.16 15.92 -17.45
N SER A 113 -4.44 15.82 -17.10
CA SER A 113 -4.96 16.23 -15.79
C SER A 113 -5.05 14.99 -14.94
N GLY A 114 -4.05 14.75 -14.08
CA GLY A 114 -4.17 13.73 -13.05
C GLY A 114 -5.38 14.06 -12.17
N GLU A 115 -6.35 13.15 -12.13
CA GLU A 115 -7.48 13.27 -11.21
C GLU A 115 -6.96 12.94 -9.79
N TYR A 116 -6.93 13.95 -8.94
CA TYR A 116 -6.61 13.79 -7.52
C TYR A 116 -7.84 13.28 -6.78
N ASP A 117 -7.66 12.29 -5.90
CA ASP A 117 -8.68 11.92 -4.94
C ASP A 117 -8.97 13.10 -3.99
N ASP A 118 -10.19 13.18 -3.47
CA ASP A 118 -10.60 14.16 -2.47
C ASP A 118 -9.90 13.99 -1.09
N ASP A 119 -9.01 13.00 -0.97
CA ASP A 119 -8.07 12.80 0.14
C ASP A 119 -6.62 13.25 -0.17
N GLY A 120 -6.38 13.86 -1.34
CA GLY A 120 -5.09 14.45 -1.74
C GLY A 120 -4.02 13.47 -2.22
N TYR A 121 -4.41 12.23 -2.53
CA TYR A 121 -3.52 11.22 -3.13
C TYR A 121 -3.84 11.08 -4.62
N GLU A 122 -2.81 10.90 -5.45
CA GLU A 122 -3.00 10.62 -6.88
C GLU A 122 -3.62 9.24 -7.07
N ILE A 123 -4.73 9.16 -7.81
CA ILE A 123 -5.29 7.89 -8.27
C ILE A 123 -4.32 7.34 -9.32
N TYR A 124 -3.57 6.29 -8.96
CA TYR A 124 -2.84 5.51 -9.96
C TYR A 124 -3.86 4.65 -10.70
N GLU A 125 -4.44 5.18 -11.79
CA GLU A 125 -5.13 4.34 -12.75
C GLU A 125 -4.07 3.52 -13.52
N ASP A 126 -4.09 2.19 -13.34
CA ASP A 126 -3.35 1.21 -14.15
C ASP A 126 -3.90 1.12 -15.61
N THR A 127 -4.46 2.22 -16.14
CA THR A 127 -5.18 2.24 -17.43
C THR A 127 -4.29 2.54 -18.63
N GLU A 128 -3.03 2.94 -18.43
CA GLU A 128 -2.08 3.08 -19.52
C GLU A 128 -1.22 1.80 -19.64
N GLU A 129 -1.28 1.13 -20.80
CA GLU A 129 -0.18 0.27 -21.25
C GLU A 129 1.05 1.16 -21.46
N VAL A 130 1.72 1.53 -20.36
CA VAL A 130 2.97 2.26 -20.39
C VAL A 130 3.95 1.37 -21.13
N ALA A 131 4.49 1.87 -22.25
CA ALA A 131 5.54 1.20 -22.99
C ALA A 131 6.61 0.70 -22.01
N PRO A 132 7.18 -0.50 -22.22
CA PRO A 132 8.14 -1.07 -21.28
C PRO A 132 9.24 -0.05 -21.00
N LYS A 133 9.32 0.40 -19.75
CA LYS A 133 10.29 1.41 -19.33
C LYS A 133 11.70 0.87 -19.65
N VAL A 134 12.47 1.64 -20.41
CA VAL A 134 13.83 1.30 -20.79
C VAL A 134 14.80 2.03 -19.85
N TYR A 135 15.75 1.30 -19.29
CA TYR A 135 16.85 1.93 -18.56
C TYR A 135 17.76 2.67 -19.53
N THR A 136 18.05 3.93 -19.23
CA THR A 136 18.99 4.76 -19.99
C THR A 136 20.09 5.27 -19.07
N THR A 137 21.26 5.53 -19.66
CA THR A 137 22.37 6.23 -19.01
C THR A 137 22.41 7.71 -19.38
N GLU A 138 21.51 8.16 -20.25
CA GLU A 138 21.40 9.56 -20.65
C GLU A 138 20.86 10.37 -19.48
N ILE A 139 21.56 11.46 -19.15
CA ILE A 139 21.15 12.39 -18.09
C ILE A 139 20.00 13.23 -18.66
N PRO A 140 18.84 13.32 -17.97
CA PRO A 140 17.72 14.12 -18.44
C PRO A 140 18.07 15.59 -18.68
N ASP A 141 17.49 16.19 -19.74
CA ASP A 141 17.80 17.57 -20.17
C ASP A 141 17.60 18.63 -19.07
N ILE A 142 16.70 18.39 -18.12
CA ILE A 142 16.50 19.24 -16.93
C ILE A 142 17.81 19.47 -16.14
N PHE A 143 18.76 18.53 -16.17
CA PHE A 143 20.03 18.65 -15.47
C PHE A 143 21.16 19.21 -16.34
N LEU A 144 20.95 19.37 -17.65
CA LEU A 144 21.96 19.78 -18.61
C LEU A 144 21.69 21.17 -19.20
N ASP A 145 20.43 21.48 -19.46
CA ASP A 145 19.98 22.71 -20.11
C ASP A 145 19.23 23.62 -19.13
N PRO A 146 19.75 24.83 -18.85
CA PRO A 146 19.07 25.83 -18.03
C PRO A 146 17.64 26.18 -18.51
N ASP A 147 17.42 26.22 -19.83
CA ASP A 147 16.09 26.59 -20.38
C ASP A 147 15.06 25.47 -20.13
N ALA A 148 15.51 24.21 -20.16
CA ALA A 148 14.69 23.05 -19.80
C ALA A 148 14.38 23.00 -18.30
N ALA A 149 15.33 23.39 -17.45
CA ALA A 149 15.12 23.52 -16.01
C ALA A 149 14.08 24.61 -15.68
N ASP A 150 14.14 25.76 -16.34
CA ASP A 150 13.17 26.84 -16.17
C ASP A 150 11.76 26.41 -16.59
N LYS A 151 11.65 25.65 -17.68
CA LYS A 151 10.38 25.05 -18.09
C LYS A 151 9.85 24.02 -17.08
N TYR A 152 10.74 23.22 -16.51
CA TYR A 152 10.39 22.23 -15.49
C TYR A 152 9.92 22.88 -14.19
N ILE A 153 10.51 24.02 -13.80
CA ILE A 153 10.08 24.80 -12.63
C ILE A 153 8.71 25.48 -12.89
N ALA A 154 8.42 25.84 -14.14
CA ALA A 154 7.14 26.43 -14.54
C ALA A 154 5.99 25.40 -14.65
N GLU A 155 6.31 24.12 -14.83
CA GLU A 155 5.34 23.01 -14.80
C GLU A 155 5.04 22.61 -13.35
N ASP A 156 3.75 22.47 -13.02
CA ASP A 156 3.27 22.18 -11.66
C ASP A 156 3.44 20.68 -11.37
N TYR A 157 4.68 20.27 -11.08
CA TYR A 157 5.00 18.87 -10.75
C TYR A 157 4.48 18.48 -9.37
N PRO A 158 4.02 17.22 -9.19
CA PRO A 158 3.59 16.74 -7.89
C PRO A 158 4.74 16.79 -6.89
N THR A 159 4.43 17.23 -5.67
CA THR A 159 5.41 17.28 -4.59
C THR A 159 5.88 15.85 -4.26
N PRO A 160 7.17 15.67 -3.93
CA PRO A 160 7.68 14.34 -3.63
C PRO A 160 6.91 13.74 -2.44
N PRO A 161 6.63 12.43 -2.46
CA PRO A 161 5.87 11.79 -1.40
C PRO A 161 6.59 11.93 -0.06
N GLY A 162 5.82 12.19 1.00
CA GLY A 162 6.35 12.22 2.36
C GLY A 162 6.95 10.87 2.77
N LEU A 163 7.95 10.90 3.65
CA LEU A 163 8.59 9.68 4.16
C LEU A 163 7.54 8.83 4.92
N PRO A 164 7.32 7.56 4.52
CA PRO A 164 6.45 6.68 5.29
C PRO A 164 7.01 6.50 6.72
N PRO A 165 6.20 6.69 7.77
CA PRO A 165 6.68 6.69 9.16
C PRO A 165 7.31 5.35 9.57
N HIS A 166 6.94 4.25 8.91
CA HIS A 166 7.54 2.93 9.13
C HIS A 166 9.04 2.89 8.80
N LEU A 167 9.52 3.73 7.88
CA LEU A 167 10.94 3.81 7.51
C LEU A 167 11.78 4.59 8.52
N GLU A 168 11.15 5.35 9.41
CA GLU A 168 11.85 6.00 10.53
C GLU A 168 12.30 4.99 11.59
N THR A 169 11.62 3.83 11.66
CA THR A 169 11.95 2.77 12.61
C THR A 169 13.09 1.90 12.10
N VAL A 170 14.28 2.08 12.69
CA VAL A 170 15.45 1.24 12.41
C VAL A 170 15.50 0.07 13.40
N ILE A 171 15.38 -1.16 12.88
CA ILE A 171 15.39 -2.39 13.70
C ILE A 171 16.66 -2.54 14.55
N LEU A 172 17.81 -2.06 14.04
CA LEU A 172 19.09 -2.10 14.74
C LEU A 172 19.17 -1.16 15.94
N ASN A 173 18.26 -0.17 16.04
CA ASN A 173 18.17 0.72 17.20
C ASN A 173 17.25 0.15 18.28
N THR A 174 16.63 -1.00 18.05
CA THR A 174 15.73 -1.65 19.02
C THR A 174 16.54 -2.54 19.96
N ASN A 175 16.21 -2.53 21.25
CA ASN A 175 16.83 -3.43 22.22
C ASN A 175 16.49 -4.89 21.91
N SER A 176 17.46 -5.79 22.10
CA SER A 176 17.22 -7.23 21.95
C SER A 176 16.15 -7.70 22.94
N THR A 177 15.27 -8.59 22.49
CA THR A 177 14.24 -9.20 23.35
C THR A 177 14.80 -10.33 24.20
N GLU A 178 15.87 -10.98 23.73
CA GLU A 178 16.59 -12.03 24.43
C GLU A 178 17.66 -11.43 25.33
N LYS A 179 17.74 -11.92 26.58
CA LYS A 179 18.72 -11.45 27.57
C LYS A 179 20.13 -12.00 27.31
N ASP A 180 20.22 -13.16 26.66
CA ASP A 180 21.48 -13.92 26.53
C ASP A 180 22.02 -13.98 25.08
N ASP A 181 21.29 -13.45 24.09
CA ASP A 181 21.73 -13.44 22.67
C ASP A 181 21.47 -12.08 22.00
N SER A 182 22.55 -11.32 21.77
CA SER A 182 22.50 -10.00 21.12
C SER A 182 22.39 -10.06 19.59
N SER A 183 22.48 -11.25 18.99
CA SER A 183 22.29 -11.44 17.55
C SER A 183 20.81 -11.56 17.15
N VAL A 184 19.92 -11.78 18.12
CA VAL A 184 18.48 -11.93 17.89
C VAL A 184 17.81 -10.57 17.87
N LEU A 185 17.27 -10.22 16.70
CA LEU A 185 16.47 -9.02 16.48
C LEU A 185 14.97 -9.37 16.47
N PRO A 186 14.09 -8.41 16.83
CA PRO A 186 12.64 -8.59 16.71
C PRO A 186 12.22 -8.82 15.26
N ILE A 187 11.01 -9.35 15.05
CA ILE A 187 10.50 -9.58 13.69
C ILE A 187 10.27 -8.20 13.01
N PRO A 188 10.92 -7.91 11.88
CA PRO A 188 10.75 -6.65 11.16
C PRO A 188 9.36 -6.56 10.51
N ASN A 189 8.87 -5.33 10.36
CA ASN A 189 7.75 -5.07 9.46
C ASN A 189 8.18 -5.35 8.00
N HIS A 190 7.29 -5.91 7.19
CA HIS A 190 7.62 -6.24 5.80
C HIS A 190 7.95 -5.01 4.95
N VAL A 191 7.44 -3.82 5.32
CA VAL A 191 7.68 -2.56 4.61
C VAL A 191 9.13 -2.09 4.75
N ILE A 192 9.84 -2.45 5.81
CA ILE A 192 11.24 -2.02 5.99
C ILE A 192 12.25 -2.93 5.30
N LEU A 193 11.80 -4.04 4.69
CA LEU A 193 12.68 -4.98 4.00
C LEU A 193 13.26 -4.34 2.74
N ASN A 194 14.50 -4.71 2.40
CA ASN A 194 15.23 -4.20 1.24
C ASN A 194 15.53 -2.69 1.26
N HIS A 195 15.16 -1.96 2.30
CA HIS A 195 15.59 -0.59 2.51
C HIS A 195 17.04 -0.57 3.05
N LEU A 196 17.80 0.46 2.67
CA LEU A 196 19.17 0.69 3.12
C LEU A 196 19.16 1.56 4.37
N ALA A 197 19.79 1.09 5.45
CA ALA A 197 20.10 1.87 6.63
C ALA A 197 21.60 2.15 6.67
N THR A 198 22.00 3.35 7.09
CA THR A 198 23.42 3.74 7.13
C THR A 198 23.73 4.47 8.42
N THR A 199 24.91 4.24 8.99
CA THR A 199 25.43 5.12 10.05
C THR A 199 26.18 6.30 9.43
N SER A 200 26.29 7.41 10.17
CA SER A 200 27.25 8.45 9.80
C SER A 200 28.67 7.86 9.70
N ILE A 201 29.44 8.33 8.72
CA ILE A 201 30.81 7.91 8.50
C ILE A 201 31.65 8.31 9.73
N LYS A 202 32.37 7.35 10.31
CA LYS A 202 33.27 7.57 11.44
C LYS A 202 34.55 6.77 11.24
N HIS A 203 35.69 7.36 11.58
CA HIS A 203 37.02 6.74 11.43
C HIS A 203 37.28 6.19 10.02
N ASN A 204 36.85 6.92 8.99
CA ASN A 204 36.98 6.51 7.58
C ASN A 204 36.28 5.18 7.24
N VAL A 205 35.25 4.82 7.99
CA VAL A 205 34.42 3.64 7.75
C VAL A 205 32.96 4.05 7.64
N LEU A 206 32.32 3.54 6.58
CA LEU A 206 30.87 3.56 6.38
C LEU A 206 30.30 2.21 6.81
N ALA A 207 29.34 2.21 7.73
CA ALA A 207 28.55 1.02 8.01
C ALA A 207 27.19 1.15 7.32
N VAL A 208 26.89 0.18 6.46
CA VAL A 208 25.60 0.04 5.80
C VAL A 208 24.91 -1.24 6.24
N ALA A 209 23.59 -1.22 6.33
CA ALA A 209 22.79 -2.35 6.73
C ALA A 209 21.54 -2.47 5.88
N THR A 210 21.08 -3.70 5.69
CA THR A 210 19.79 -3.98 5.08
C THR A 210 19.16 -5.23 5.70
N VAL A 211 17.83 -5.29 5.67
CA VAL A 211 17.07 -6.43 6.19
C VAL A 211 16.50 -7.20 5.02
N ASN A 212 16.94 -8.45 4.87
CA ASN A 212 16.51 -9.34 3.80
C ASN A 212 15.67 -10.49 4.37
N ARG A 213 14.71 -10.96 3.57
CA ARG A 213 13.91 -12.14 3.90
C ARG A 213 14.42 -13.36 3.13
N TYR A 214 14.78 -14.42 3.85
CA TYR A 214 15.06 -15.72 3.28
C TYR A 214 13.93 -16.69 3.66
N ALA A 215 13.05 -16.99 2.69
CA ALA A 215 11.82 -17.74 2.89
C ALA A 215 10.95 -17.19 4.05
N ARG A 216 10.97 -17.85 5.21
CA ARG A 216 10.21 -17.47 6.43
C ARG A 216 11.09 -16.87 7.53
N LYS A 217 12.36 -16.56 7.23
CA LYS A 217 13.33 -16.00 8.17
C LYS A 217 13.80 -14.63 7.67
N TYR A 218 14.25 -13.80 8.59
CA TYR A 218 14.78 -12.47 8.31
C TYR A 218 16.23 -12.42 8.76
N VAL A 219 17.07 -11.78 7.97
CA VAL A 219 18.50 -11.60 8.25
C VAL A 219 18.84 -10.14 8.03
N THR A 220 19.37 -9.49 9.07
CA THR A 220 19.94 -8.15 8.96
C THR A 220 21.42 -8.28 8.67
N GLN A 221 21.85 -7.82 7.50
CA GLN A 221 23.25 -7.85 7.10
C GLN A 221 23.85 -6.46 7.34
N VAL A 222 25.02 -6.41 7.95
CA VAL A 222 25.79 -5.17 8.16
C VAL A 222 27.13 -5.31 7.46
N LEU A 223 27.44 -4.35 6.59
CA LEU A 223 28.71 -4.25 5.88
C LEU A 223 29.46 -3.01 6.37
N TYR A 224 30.70 -3.22 6.82
CA TYR A 224 31.64 -2.15 7.13
C TYR A 224 32.59 -1.96 5.95
N ALA A 225 32.47 -0.82 5.27
CA ALA A 225 33.29 -0.47 4.12
C ALA A 225 34.24 0.67 4.49
N PRO A 226 35.57 0.50 4.35
CA PRO A 226 36.52 1.61 4.45
C PRO A 226 36.36 2.53 3.23
N LEU A 227 36.55 3.83 3.44
CA LEU A 227 36.48 4.86 2.40
C LEU A 227 37.87 5.26 1.87
#